data_AF-A0A0C9MM62-F1
#
_entry.id   AF-A0A0C9MM62-F1
#
_cell.length_a   1.000
_cell.length_b   1.000
_cell.length_c   1.000
_cell.angle_alpha   90.00
_cell.angle_beta   90.00
_cell.angle_gamma   90.00
#
_symmetry.space_group_name_H-M   'P 1'
#
loop_
_entity.id
_entity.type
_entity.pdbx_description
1 polymer ?
#
loop_
_entity_poly.entity_id
_entity_poly.type
_entity_poly.pdbx_seq_one_letter_code
_entity_poly.pdbx_strand_id
1 'polypeptide(L)'
;HYVVPLKIYHNDVVDTQAELISLLEGLQAGERVRIQFLLKPAYHTNRWFQKAMASLHTEEDADPSQLTENELYKTAIQGKKARRLARVSIKVAALSTTKADARELIGAARHSFGQFSSGELNELRGREWWRILRPLFRFEFKRRIFPLERQNKGVVLSADECAMLLRLPSEKVTCNKLPRMKMRRTPLPLEVKQLSVEPGAPVVPIGVHEYHGVRTPVVFDLRGFNRHMALWGGTMMGKSTFLYNLVEEIVGKRSAENPIGFTVIDPHGSLAVDIASRIPKEQHHLIRYVRFKDGTFPFNVYDVDFAASGDKIAQNVADVCKRVWKDFWGPNVDDNFLNGGIALQRIGEASLPNLRRVLEDDSYRASVLQKLDEGNPLERQLKLFLSKYDDLDDRIKEP
;
A
#
# COMPACT_ATOMS: atom_id res chain seq x y z
N HIS A 1 35.18 -5.80 -39.17
CA HIS A 1 35.75 -6.56 -38.02
C HIS A 1 35.07 -6.10 -36.73
N TYR A 2 34.84 -6.97 -35.73
CA TYR A 2 34.21 -6.57 -34.44
C TYR A 2 35.02 -5.54 -33.62
N VAL A 3 36.20 -5.17 -34.12
CA VAL A 3 37.12 -4.17 -33.56
C VAL A 3 36.58 -2.75 -33.73
N VAL A 4 35.79 -2.49 -34.78
CA VAL A 4 35.08 -1.22 -34.96
C VAL A 4 33.81 -1.23 -34.10
N PRO A 5 33.52 -0.17 -33.33
CA PRO A 5 32.29 -0.08 -32.54
C PRO A 5 31.04 0.09 -33.42
N LEU A 6 29.90 -0.29 -32.89
CA LEU A 6 28.57 0.13 -33.35
C LEU A 6 28.36 1.61 -33.04
N LYS A 7 27.35 2.21 -33.68
CA LYS A 7 26.93 3.57 -33.34
C LYS A 7 26.37 3.60 -31.91
N ILE A 8 26.96 4.45 -31.06
CA ILE A 8 26.54 4.65 -29.67
C ILE A 8 25.89 6.03 -29.56
N TYR A 9 24.75 6.10 -28.87
CA TYR A 9 24.09 7.36 -28.52
C TYR A 9 24.42 7.68 -27.06
N HIS A 10 25.18 8.76 -26.83
CA HIS A 10 25.54 9.20 -25.48
C HIS A 10 24.48 10.11 -24.84
N ASN A 11 23.57 10.66 -25.63
CA ASN A 11 22.52 11.56 -25.16
C ASN A 11 21.15 10.86 -25.20
N ASP A 12 20.31 11.12 -24.21
CA ASP A 12 18.92 10.61 -24.12
C ASP A 12 17.98 11.17 -25.19
N VAL A 13 18.50 11.88 -26.20
CA VAL A 13 17.72 12.44 -27.31
C VAL A 13 17.10 11.31 -28.14
N VAL A 14 17.83 10.22 -28.34
CA VAL A 14 17.36 9.06 -29.11
C VAL A 14 17.22 7.86 -28.17
N ASP A 15 16.00 7.33 -28.08
CA ASP A 15 15.79 6.10 -27.35
C ASP A 15 16.03 4.86 -28.23
N THR A 16 17.17 4.19 -28.01
CA THR A 16 17.55 2.96 -28.71
C THR A 16 16.56 1.80 -28.56
N GLN A 17 15.60 1.87 -27.63
CA GLN A 17 14.57 0.83 -27.48
C GLN A 17 13.29 1.16 -28.24
N ALA A 18 13.15 2.35 -28.82
CA ALA A 18 11.91 2.80 -29.48
C ALA A 18 11.46 1.87 -30.60
N GLU A 19 12.36 1.52 -31.54
CA GLU A 19 12.05 0.63 -32.65
C GLU A 19 11.66 -0.78 -32.18
N LEU A 20 12.33 -1.29 -31.14
CA LEU A 20 12.04 -2.60 -30.57
C LEU A 20 10.67 -2.62 -29.87
N ILE A 21 10.35 -1.57 -29.12
CA ILE A 21 9.05 -1.46 -28.45
C ILE A 21 7.92 -1.29 -29.48
N SER A 22 8.15 -0.51 -30.55
CA SER A 22 7.19 -0.37 -31.65
C SER A 22 6.87 -1.71 -32.32
N LEU A 23 7.89 -2.54 -32.56
CA LEU A 23 7.70 -3.92 -33.03
C LEU A 23 6.83 -4.73 -32.08
N LEU A 24 7.12 -4.70 -30.77
CA LEU A 24 6.38 -5.46 -29.77
C LEU A 24 4.94 -4.96 -29.64
N GLU A 25 4.70 -3.66 -29.86
CA GLU A 25 3.37 -3.07 -29.89
C GLU A 25 2.54 -3.56 -31.08
N GLY A 26 3.19 -3.82 -32.23
CA GLY A 26 2.54 -4.35 -33.43
C GLY A 26 2.02 -5.80 -33.31
N LEU A 27 2.46 -6.56 -32.30
CA LEU A 27 2.14 -7.99 -32.18
C LEU A 27 0.64 -8.25 -31.99
N GLN A 28 0.08 -9.17 -32.79
CA GLN A 28 -1.31 -9.60 -32.69
C GLN A 28 -1.50 -10.75 -31.68
N ALA A 29 -2.76 -11.07 -31.39
CA ALA A 29 -3.08 -12.17 -30.48
C ALA A 29 -2.55 -13.51 -31.02
N GLY A 30 -1.78 -14.23 -30.20
CA GLY A 30 -1.15 -15.50 -30.57
C GLY A 30 0.25 -15.36 -31.17
N GLU A 31 0.66 -14.16 -31.58
CA GLU A 31 2.01 -13.90 -32.06
C GLU A 31 2.98 -13.71 -30.90
N ARG A 32 4.22 -14.20 -31.07
CA ARG A 32 5.27 -14.06 -30.05
C ARG A 32 6.62 -13.86 -30.71
N VAL A 33 7.35 -12.85 -30.28
CA VAL A 33 8.76 -12.65 -30.63
C VAL A 33 9.60 -12.87 -29.38
N ARG A 34 10.66 -13.67 -29.49
CA ARG A 34 11.65 -13.92 -28.44
C ARG A 34 13.01 -13.48 -28.92
N ILE A 35 13.60 -12.54 -28.20
CA ILE A 35 14.97 -12.08 -28.41
C ILE A 35 15.80 -12.56 -27.23
N GLN A 36 16.79 -13.40 -27.51
CA GLN A 36 17.71 -13.95 -26.52
C GLN A 36 19.07 -13.29 -26.71
N PHE A 37 19.58 -12.69 -25.65
CA PHE A 37 20.94 -12.18 -25.56
C PHE A 37 21.78 -13.12 -24.70
N LEU A 38 22.89 -13.61 -25.24
CA LEU A 38 23.90 -14.34 -24.49
C LEU A 38 25.16 -13.50 -24.39
N LEU A 39 25.65 -13.29 -23.19
CA LEU A 39 26.84 -12.49 -22.92
C LEU A 39 27.87 -13.33 -22.17
N LYS A 40 29.12 -13.20 -22.56
CA LYS A 40 30.26 -13.68 -21.78
C LYS A 40 31.44 -12.72 -21.92
N PRO A 41 32.30 -12.57 -20.90
CA PRO A 41 33.51 -11.79 -21.03
C PRO A 41 34.36 -12.27 -22.22
N ALA A 42 34.90 -11.34 -23.00
CA ALA A 42 35.82 -11.64 -24.09
C ALA A 42 37.26 -11.35 -23.64
N TYR A 43 38.08 -12.40 -23.56
CA TYR A 43 39.50 -12.32 -23.20
C TYR A 43 40.40 -12.42 -24.44
N HIS A 44 41.67 -12.04 -24.27
CA HIS A 44 42.72 -12.15 -25.30
C HIS A 44 42.41 -11.44 -26.62
N THR A 45 41.72 -10.30 -26.57
CA THR A 45 41.30 -9.58 -27.77
C THR A 45 42.40 -8.72 -28.42
N ASN A 46 43.48 -8.43 -27.69
CA ASN A 46 44.53 -7.47 -28.08
C ASN A 46 45.13 -7.71 -29.47
N ARG A 47 45.36 -8.96 -29.87
CA ARG A 47 45.95 -9.29 -31.18
C ARG A 47 45.10 -8.80 -32.34
N TRP A 48 43.77 -8.86 -32.22
CA TRP A 48 42.87 -8.41 -33.28
C TRP A 48 42.80 -6.88 -33.37
N PHE A 49 42.85 -6.19 -32.22
CA PHE A 49 42.94 -4.73 -32.19
C PHE A 49 44.26 -4.23 -32.78
N GLN A 50 45.38 -4.88 -32.46
CA GLN A 50 46.70 -4.56 -33.05
C GLN A 50 46.72 -4.77 -34.56
N LYS A 51 46.17 -5.89 -35.04
CA LYS A 51 46.08 -6.17 -36.49
C LYS A 51 45.24 -5.12 -37.23
N ALA A 52 44.13 -4.69 -36.65
CA ALA A 52 43.26 -3.66 -37.24
C ALA A 52 43.92 -2.26 -37.23
N MET A 53 44.69 -1.93 -36.18
CA MET A 53 45.46 -0.68 -36.16
C MET A 53 46.58 -0.70 -37.20
N ALA A 54 47.31 -1.82 -37.33
CA ALA A 54 48.38 -1.96 -38.31
C ALA A 54 47.89 -1.77 -39.76
N SER A 55 46.71 -2.30 -40.10
CA SER A 55 46.12 -2.08 -41.43
C SER A 55 45.79 -0.61 -41.71
N LEU A 56 45.47 0.19 -40.70
CA LEU A 56 45.19 1.64 -40.84
C LEU A 56 46.46 2.51 -40.85
N HIS A 57 47.64 1.92 -40.63
CA HIS A 57 48.95 2.59 -40.69
C HIS A 57 49.70 2.30 -41.99
N THR A 58 49.25 1.34 -42.81
CA THR A 58 49.97 0.91 -44.02
C THR A 58 49.60 1.74 -45.26
N GLU A 59 48.68 2.71 -45.14
CA GLU A 59 48.16 3.55 -46.24
C GLU A 59 48.65 5.01 -46.07
N GLU A 60 49.96 5.24 -46.21
CA GLU A 60 50.58 6.58 -46.11
C GLU A 60 50.46 7.42 -47.41
N ASP A 61 50.00 6.83 -48.53
CA ASP A 61 49.77 7.51 -49.83
C ASP A 61 48.27 7.84 -50.09
N ALA A 62 47.46 7.96 -49.04
CA ALA A 62 46.00 8.07 -49.14
C ALA A 62 45.50 9.51 -49.38
N ASP A 63 44.37 9.65 -50.10
CA ASP A 63 43.68 10.93 -50.34
C ASP A 63 43.31 11.64 -49.01
N PRO A 64 43.21 12.99 -48.97
CA PRO A 64 42.87 13.75 -47.75
C PRO A 64 41.56 13.32 -47.05
N SER A 65 40.58 12.83 -47.81
CA SER A 65 39.34 12.26 -47.27
C SER A 65 39.56 10.93 -46.55
N GLN A 66 40.38 10.05 -47.12
CA GLN A 66 40.74 8.75 -46.54
C GLN A 66 41.54 8.90 -45.24
N LEU A 67 42.40 9.93 -45.16
CA LEU A 67 43.13 10.26 -43.94
C LEU A 67 42.18 10.63 -42.78
N THR A 68 41.16 11.46 -43.08
CA THR A 68 40.16 11.90 -42.09
C THR A 68 39.30 10.72 -41.61
N GLU A 69 38.86 9.85 -42.52
CA GLU A 69 38.15 8.61 -42.17
C GLU A 69 39.02 7.67 -41.32
N ASN A 70 40.29 7.51 -41.68
CA ASN A 70 41.24 6.66 -40.94
C ASN A 70 41.48 7.17 -39.51
N GLU A 71 41.52 8.48 -39.28
CA GLU A 71 41.59 9.07 -37.93
C GLU A 71 40.32 8.78 -37.11
N LEU A 72 39.14 8.89 -37.71
CA LEU A 72 37.86 8.53 -37.06
C LEU A 72 37.85 7.04 -36.64
N TYR A 73 38.30 6.14 -37.51
CA TYR A 73 38.40 4.72 -37.17
C TYR A 73 39.44 4.45 -36.07
N LYS A 74 40.61 5.11 -36.10
CA LYS A 74 41.65 4.96 -35.08
C LYS A 74 41.13 5.36 -33.70
N THR A 75 40.48 6.51 -33.58
CA THR A 75 39.91 6.99 -32.32
C THR A 75 38.80 6.05 -31.81
N ALA A 76 37.89 5.61 -32.69
CA ALA A 76 36.81 4.70 -32.34
C ALA A 76 37.32 3.32 -31.85
N ILE A 77 38.33 2.77 -32.53
CA ILE A 77 38.95 1.48 -32.17
C ILE A 77 39.69 1.57 -30.83
N GLN A 78 40.44 2.66 -30.61
CA GLN A 78 41.13 2.90 -29.33
C GLN A 78 40.14 3.04 -28.17
N GLY A 79 39.05 3.79 -28.38
CA GLY A 79 37.97 3.94 -27.41
C GLY A 79 37.33 2.60 -27.04
N LYS A 80 37.01 1.75 -28.04
CA LYS A 80 36.47 0.41 -27.80
C LYS A 80 37.46 -0.50 -27.06
N LYS A 81 38.76 -0.43 -27.38
CA LYS A 81 39.81 -1.23 -26.74
C LYS A 81 39.96 -0.93 -25.24
N ALA A 82 39.76 0.33 -24.84
CA ALA A 82 39.88 0.75 -23.44
C ALA A 82 38.73 0.25 -22.55
N ARG A 83 37.59 -0.13 -23.16
CA ARG A 83 36.41 -0.62 -22.43
C ARG A 83 36.49 -2.14 -22.20
N ARG A 84 35.69 -2.62 -21.24
CA ARG A 84 35.49 -4.06 -21.06
C ARG A 84 34.72 -4.63 -22.25
N LEU A 85 35.18 -5.75 -22.77
CA LEU A 85 34.61 -6.39 -23.95
C LEU A 85 33.85 -7.67 -23.55
N ALA A 86 32.69 -7.88 -24.17
CA ALA A 86 31.88 -9.07 -24.05
C ALA A 86 31.62 -9.68 -25.42
N ARG A 87 31.73 -11.01 -25.52
CA ARG A 87 31.18 -11.74 -26.66
C ARG A 87 29.68 -11.83 -26.49
N VAL A 88 28.96 -11.37 -27.50
CA VAL A 88 27.50 -11.29 -27.50
C VAL A 88 26.95 -12.20 -28.60
N SER A 89 25.85 -12.89 -28.31
CA SER A 89 25.05 -13.57 -29.33
C SER A 89 23.60 -13.14 -29.17
N ILE A 90 23.04 -12.60 -30.26
CA ILE A 90 21.64 -12.18 -30.35
C ILE A 90 20.92 -13.21 -31.18
N LYS A 91 19.92 -13.88 -30.60
CA LYS A 91 19.08 -14.86 -31.30
C LYS A 91 17.64 -14.40 -31.27
N VAL A 92 17.03 -14.35 -32.44
CA VAL A 92 15.63 -13.97 -32.60
C VAL A 92 14.84 -15.20 -33.05
N ALA A 93 13.72 -15.45 -32.41
CA ALA A 93 12.74 -16.45 -32.81
C ALA A 93 11.34 -15.85 -32.74
N ALA A 94 10.57 -15.99 -33.82
CA ALA A 94 9.17 -15.58 -33.85
C ALA A 94 8.24 -16.79 -34.00
N LEU A 95 7.05 -16.66 -33.45
CA LEU A 95 5.92 -17.58 -33.57
C LEU A 95 4.73 -16.77 -34.09
N SER A 96 4.12 -17.23 -35.16
CA SER A 96 2.85 -16.72 -35.69
C SER A 96 2.04 -17.89 -36.27
N THR A 97 0.82 -17.62 -36.73
CA THR A 97 -0.10 -18.62 -37.30
C THR A 97 0.44 -19.18 -38.61
N THR A 98 1.00 -18.32 -39.47
CA THR A 98 1.65 -18.74 -40.72
C THR A 98 3.16 -18.56 -40.68
N LYS A 99 3.84 -19.32 -41.52
CA LYS A 99 5.30 -19.23 -41.69
C LYS A 99 5.72 -17.93 -42.39
N ALA A 100 4.84 -17.32 -43.18
CA ALA A 100 5.11 -16.04 -43.84
C ALA A 100 5.16 -14.93 -42.79
N ASP A 101 4.12 -14.82 -41.97
CA ASP A 101 4.01 -13.82 -40.90
C ASP A 101 5.16 -13.96 -39.89
N ALA A 102 5.49 -15.21 -39.51
CA ALA A 102 6.63 -15.45 -38.62
C ALA A 102 7.98 -14.97 -39.21
N ARG A 103 8.14 -14.99 -40.54
CA ARG A 103 9.34 -14.43 -41.20
C ARG A 103 9.31 -12.92 -41.23
N GLU A 104 8.16 -12.31 -41.47
CA GLU A 104 8.00 -10.86 -41.40
C GLU A 104 8.33 -10.33 -40.00
N LEU A 105 7.85 -11.01 -38.94
CA LEU A 105 8.20 -10.67 -37.56
C LEU A 105 9.71 -10.77 -37.28
N ILE A 106 10.39 -11.80 -37.81
CA ILE A 106 11.86 -11.91 -37.70
C ILE A 106 12.55 -10.78 -38.48
N GLY A 107 12.03 -10.43 -39.66
CA GLY A 107 12.47 -9.29 -40.46
C GLY A 107 12.35 -8.01 -39.66
N ALA A 108 11.17 -7.69 -39.15
CA ALA A 108 10.93 -6.50 -38.36
C ALA A 108 11.81 -6.44 -37.09
N ALA A 109 12.02 -7.57 -36.40
CA ALA A 109 12.98 -7.69 -35.30
C ALA A 109 14.43 -7.49 -35.70
N ARG A 110 14.83 -7.86 -36.93
CA ARG A 110 16.16 -7.54 -37.46
C ARG A 110 16.28 -6.04 -37.72
N HIS A 111 15.24 -5.43 -38.26
CA HIS A 111 15.22 -4.01 -38.62
C HIS A 111 15.28 -3.11 -37.38
N SER A 112 14.72 -3.51 -36.23
CA SER A 112 14.82 -2.73 -34.98
C SER A 112 16.24 -2.60 -34.41
N PHE A 113 17.20 -3.38 -34.92
CA PHE A 113 18.62 -3.23 -34.61
C PHE A 113 19.36 -2.38 -35.66
N GLY A 114 18.67 -1.90 -36.70
CA GLY A 114 19.24 -1.09 -37.77
C GLY A 114 19.75 0.27 -37.27
N GLN A 115 19.09 0.88 -36.29
CA GLN A 115 19.52 2.14 -35.67
C GLN A 115 20.93 2.14 -35.05
N PHE A 116 21.52 0.95 -34.79
CA PHE A 116 22.89 0.80 -34.29
C PHE A 116 23.93 0.73 -35.42
N SER A 117 23.48 0.66 -36.67
CA SER A 117 24.34 0.74 -37.85
C SER A 117 24.61 2.20 -38.23
N SER A 118 25.83 2.46 -38.69
CA SER A 118 26.22 3.71 -39.35
C SER A 118 27.01 3.35 -40.58
N GLY A 119 26.92 4.14 -41.66
CA GLY A 119 27.73 3.92 -42.87
C GLY A 119 29.23 3.96 -42.60
N GLU A 120 29.65 4.73 -41.59
CA GLU A 120 31.04 4.93 -41.16
C GLU A 120 31.48 3.97 -40.03
N LEU A 121 30.56 3.25 -39.41
CA LEU A 121 30.87 2.37 -38.27
C LEU A 121 30.43 0.94 -38.56
N ASN A 122 30.45 0.09 -37.53
CA ASN A 122 30.08 -1.30 -37.69
C ASN A 122 28.55 -1.49 -37.71
N GLU A 123 28.09 -2.61 -38.24
CA GLU A 123 26.67 -2.95 -38.34
C GLU A 123 26.38 -4.39 -37.89
N LEU A 124 25.15 -4.63 -37.47
CA LEU A 124 24.66 -5.97 -37.12
C LEU A 124 23.98 -6.61 -38.32
N ARG A 125 24.61 -7.63 -38.89
CA ARG A 125 24.01 -8.43 -39.97
C ARG A 125 23.27 -9.64 -39.42
N GLY A 126 21.99 -9.75 -39.78
CA GLY A 126 21.20 -10.94 -39.50
C GLY A 126 21.73 -12.14 -40.29
N ARG A 127 22.03 -13.24 -39.60
CA ARG A 127 22.40 -14.52 -40.24
C ARG A 127 21.25 -15.49 -40.12
N GLU A 128 20.72 -15.90 -41.27
CA GLU A 128 19.58 -16.79 -41.29
C GLU A 128 20.03 -18.26 -41.43
N TRP A 129 19.88 -19.00 -40.33
CA TRP A 129 20.42 -20.35 -40.13
C TRP A 129 19.77 -21.47 -40.96
N TRP A 130 18.76 -21.16 -41.79
CA TRP A 130 17.97 -22.16 -42.51
C TRP A 130 18.73 -23.02 -43.52
N ARG A 131 19.98 -22.68 -43.86
CA ARG A 131 20.78 -23.49 -44.80
C ARG A 131 21.48 -24.69 -44.17
N ILE A 132 21.68 -24.76 -42.84
CA ILE A 132 22.54 -25.81 -42.23
C ILE A 132 22.09 -26.17 -40.79
N LEU A 133 20.99 -26.91 -40.57
CA LEU A 133 20.57 -27.55 -39.29
C LEU A 133 19.67 -26.71 -38.31
N ARG A 134 18.36 -26.67 -38.59
CA ARG A 134 17.33 -26.18 -37.63
C ARG A 134 17.34 -26.87 -36.25
N PRO A 135 17.62 -28.19 -36.13
CA PRO A 135 17.69 -28.85 -34.82
C PRO A 135 18.79 -28.26 -33.93
N LEU A 136 19.91 -27.87 -34.53
CA LEU A 136 21.05 -27.31 -33.81
C LEU A 136 20.72 -25.91 -33.28
N PHE A 137 20.15 -25.02 -34.10
CA PHE A 137 19.68 -23.71 -33.61
C PHE A 137 18.66 -23.86 -32.47
N ARG A 138 17.70 -24.79 -32.58
CA ARG A 138 16.72 -25.06 -31.52
C ARG A 138 17.39 -25.55 -30.23
N PHE A 139 18.38 -26.44 -30.35
CA PHE A 139 19.16 -26.92 -29.22
C PHE A 139 19.93 -25.76 -28.55
N GLU A 140 20.61 -24.95 -29.35
CA GLU A 140 21.38 -23.81 -28.87
C GLU A 140 20.50 -22.76 -28.19
N PHE A 141 19.32 -22.47 -28.75
CA PHE A 141 18.36 -21.51 -28.21
C PHE A 141 17.73 -22.01 -26.91
N LYS A 142 17.32 -23.28 -26.85
CA LYS A 142 16.73 -23.89 -25.64
C LYS A 142 17.75 -23.99 -24.50
N ARG A 143 18.98 -24.42 -24.79
CA ARG A 143 20.04 -24.58 -23.78
C ARG A 143 20.79 -23.28 -23.45
N ARG A 144 20.46 -22.16 -24.13
CA ARG A 144 21.10 -20.85 -23.92
C ARG A 144 22.62 -20.89 -24.10
N ILE A 145 23.09 -21.66 -25.08
CA ILE A 145 24.53 -21.80 -25.39
C ILE A 145 24.92 -20.93 -26.59
N PHE A 146 26.17 -20.50 -26.64
CA PHE A 146 26.69 -19.73 -27.78
C PHE A 146 26.66 -20.55 -29.08
N PRO A 147 26.45 -19.92 -30.24
CA PRO A 147 26.51 -20.61 -31.52
C PRO A 147 27.86 -21.28 -31.76
N LEU A 148 27.80 -22.47 -32.36
CA LEU A 148 28.98 -23.14 -32.92
C LEU A 148 29.45 -22.37 -34.17
N GLU A 149 30.30 -21.37 -33.95
CA GLU A 149 30.84 -20.49 -34.99
C GLU A 149 32.36 -20.35 -34.90
N ARG A 150 32.99 -20.06 -36.05
CA ARG A 150 34.41 -19.70 -36.09
C ARG A 150 34.62 -18.42 -35.29
N GLN A 151 35.75 -18.30 -34.57
CA GLN A 151 36.06 -17.13 -33.74
C GLN A 151 35.93 -15.79 -34.51
N ASN A 152 36.29 -15.76 -35.78
CA ASN A 152 36.21 -14.55 -36.62
C ASN A 152 34.78 -14.07 -36.94
N LYS A 153 33.76 -14.89 -36.66
CA LYS A 153 32.34 -14.55 -36.85
C LYS A 153 31.63 -14.17 -35.55
N GLY A 154 32.32 -14.27 -34.41
CA GLY A 154 31.76 -13.86 -33.13
C GLY A 154 31.56 -12.34 -33.06
N VAL A 155 30.46 -11.92 -32.46
CA VAL A 155 30.20 -10.51 -32.17
C VAL A 155 30.83 -10.17 -30.83
N VAL A 156 31.71 -9.16 -30.81
CA VAL A 156 32.34 -8.64 -29.60
C VAL A 156 31.97 -7.17 -29.46
N LEU A 157 31.34 -6.84 -28.35
CA LEU A 157 30.85 -5.51 -28.02
C LEU A 157 31.50 -5.02 -26.73
N SER A 158 31.69 -3.72 -26.62
CA SER A 158 32.07 -3.03 -25.39
C SER A 158 30.91 -3.00 -24.40
N ALA A 159 31.23 -2.68 -23.14
CA ALA A 159 30.22 -2.45 -22.12
C ALA A 159 29.20 -1.38 -22.52
N ASP A 160 29.64 -0.32 -23.19
CA ASP A 160 28.77 0.79 -23.62
C ASP A 160 27.82 0.34 -24.76
N GLU A 161 28.34 -0.41 -25.74
CA GLU A 161 27.54 -1.00 -26.82
C GLU A 161 26.53 -2.02 -26.27
N CYS A 162 26.93 -2.85 -25.29
CA CYS A 162 26.04 -3.79 -24.62
C CYS A 162 24.94 -3.06 -23.84
N ALA A 163 25.29 -2.00 -23.10
CA ALA A 163 24.34 -1.22 -22.33
C ALA A 163 23.28 -0.59 -23.25
N MET A 164 23.66 -0.08 -24.42
CA MET A 164 22.70 0.51 -25.36
C MET A 164 21.76 -0.50 -26.01
N LEU A 165 22.22 -1.73 -26.25
CA LEU A 165 21.39 -2.80 -26.79
C LEU A 165 20.43 -3.40 -25.74
N LEU A 166 20.86 -3.46 -24.47
CA LEU A 166 20.18 -4.20 -23.40
C LEU A 166 19.46 -3.32 -22.37
N ARG A 167 19.51 -2.00 -22.51
CA ARG A 167 18.80 -1.10 -21.59
C ARG A 167 17.29 -1.25 -21.69
N LEU A 168 16.60 -0.89 -20.61
CA LEU A 168 15.14 -0.77 -20.60
C LEU A 168 14.71 0.52 -21.32
N PRO A 169 13.50 0.56 -21.91
CA PRO A 169 12.99 1.75 -22.57
C PRO A 169 12.83 2.91 -21.58
N SER A 170 13.24 4.11 -21.99
CA SER A 170 13.10 5.34 -21.22
C SER A 170 11.66 5.86 -21.20
N GLU A 171 11.39 6.87 -20.39
CA GLU A 171 10.07 7.51 -20.31
C GLU A 171 9.57 8.03 -21.68
N LYS A 172 10.47 8.43 -22.59
CA LYS A 172 10.12 9.02 -23.89
C LYS A 172 9.40 8.05 -24.84
N VAL A 173 9.61 6.74 -24.70
CA VAL A 173 8.98 5.74 -25.57
C VAL A 173 7.55 5.49 -25.10
N THR A 174 6.56 6.03 -25.79
CA THR A 174 5.15 5.74 -25.52
C THR A 174 4.76 4.39 -26.14
N CYS A 175 4.02 3.57 -25.41
CA CYS A 175 3.52 2.28 -25.89
C CYS A 175 2.29 1.89 -25.10
N ASN A 176 1.20 1.53 -25.79
CA ASN A 176 -0.07 1.17 -25.14
C ASN A 176 -0.04 -0.22 -24.52
N LYS A 177 0.77 -1.13 -25.08
CA LYS A 177 0.90 -2.52 -24.61
C LYS A 177 1.97 -2.69 -23.52
N LEU A 178 2.76 -1.66 -23.22
CA LEU A 178 3.76 -1.66 -22.15
C LEU A 178 3.19 -0.93 -20.92
N PRO A 179 2.64 -1.64 -19.93
CA PRO A 179 2.10 -1.00 -18.73
C PRO A 179 3.24 -0.36 -17.93
N ARG A 180 3.23 0.96 -17.82
CA ARG A 180 4.14 1.73 -16.96
C ARG A 180 3.41 2.16 -15.70
N MET A 181 3.91 1.71 -14.55
CA MET A 181 3.33 2.12 -13.28
C MET A 181 3.87 3.50 -12.89
N LYS A 182 2.96 4.49 -12.83
CA LYS A 182 3.28 5.87 -12.45
C LYS A 182 3.51 6.08 -10.93
N MET A 183 3.30 5.05 -10.11
CA MET A 183 3.34 5.16 -8.65
C MET A 183 4.01 3.94 -8.01
N ARG A 184 4.87 4.17 -7.01
CA ARG A 184 5.36 3.12 -6.10
C ARG A 184 4.23 2.72 -5.15
N ARG A 185 3.29 1.89 -5.60
CA ARG A 185 2.44 1.15 -4.65
C ARG A 185 3.36 0.26 -3.82
N THR A 186 3.21 0.25 -2.51
CA THR A 186 3.96 -0.68 -1.66
C THR A 186 3.31 -2.06 -1.72
N PRO A 187 4.12 -3.14 -1.66
CA PRO A 187 3.56 -4.47 -1.46
C PRO A 187 2.78 -4.50 -0.15
N LEU A 188 1.75 -5.33 -0.09
CA LEU A 188 1.00 -5.54 1.16
C LEU A 188 1.97 -6.06 2.24
N PRO A 189 1.97 -5.47 3.46
CA PRO A 189 2.81 -5.93 4.56
C PRO A 189 2.65 -7.43 4.81
N LEU A 190 3.74 -8.09 5.22
CA LEU A 190 3.76 -9.54 5.40
C LEU A 190 2.78 -9.97 6.50
N GLU A 191 2.61 -9.15 7.52
CA GLU A 191 1.71 -9.35 8.65
C GLU A 191 0.26 -9.45 8.17
N VAL A 192 -0.15 -8.59 7.23
CA VAL A 192 -1.51 -8.61 6.65
C VAL A 192 -1.69 -9.81 5.72
N LYS A 193 -0.64 -10.20 4.98
CA LYS A 193 -0.69 -11.43 4.17
C LYS A 193 -0.80 -12.69 5.04
N GLN A 194 -0.15 -12.70 6.20
CA GLN A 194 -0.15 -13.84 7.13
C GLN A 194 -1.45 -13.96 7.92
N LEU A 195 -2.14 -12.84 8.20
CA LEU A 195 -3.46 -12.81 8.84
C LEU A 195 -4.56 -13.56 8.05
N SER A 196 -4.28 -14.04 6.84
CA SER A 196 -5.28 -14.44 5.84
C SER A 196 -5.38 -15.95 5.53
N VAL A 197 -4.86 -16.88 6.34
CA VAL A 197 -4.64 -18.26 5.82
C VAL A 197 -5.17 -19.42 6.68
N GLU A 198 -5.66 -19.26 7.91
CA GLU A 198 -6.23 -20.42 8.62
C GLU A 198 -7.66 -20.73 8.13
N PRO A 199 -7.90 -21.91 7.53
CA PRO A 199 -9.23 -22.30 7.08
C PRO A 199 -10.18 -22.37 8.27
N GLY A 200 -11.26 -21.58 8.25
CA GLY A 200 -12.28 -21.55 9.30
C GLY A 200 -12.10 -20.46 10.36
N ALA A 201 -11.05 -19.63 10.29
CA ALA A 201 -10.93 -18.48 11.16
C ALA A 201 -12.04 -17.44 10.85
N PRO A 202 -12.68 -16.86 11.88
CA PRO A 202 -13.73 -15.88 11.68
C PRO A 202 -13.10 -14.55 11.22
N VAL A 203 -13.16 -14.27 9.92
CA VAL A 203 -12.55 -13.08 9.29
C VAL A 203 -13.58 -12.11 8.72
N VAL A 204 -13.27 -10.81 8.75
CA VAL A 204 -14.06 -9.73 8.15
C VAL A 204 -13.31 -9.15 6.94
N PRO A 205 -13.89 -9.19 5.72
CA PRO A 205 -13.27 -8.60 4.55
C PRO A 205 -13.28 -7.06 4.61
N ILE A 206 -12.15 -6.45 4.26
CA ILE A 206 -11.99 -4.99 4.21
C ILE A 206 -11.97 -4.50 2.77
N GLY A 207 -11.27 -5.23 1.90
CA GLY A 207 -11.06 -4.82 0.51
C GLY A 207 -10.05 -5.67 -0.22
N VAL A 208 -9.49 -5.13 -1.30
CA VAL A 208 -8.54 -5.83 -2.17
C VAL A 208 -7.31 -4.95 -2.41
N HIS A 209 -6.13 -5.53 -2.20
CA HIS A 209 -4.86 -4.93 -2.57
C HIS A 209 -4.46 -5.42 -3.97
N GLU A 210 -4.13 -4.50 -4.87
CA GLU A 210 -3.68 -4.83 -6.21
C GLU A 210 -2.25 -4.32 -6.44
N TYR A 211 -1.33 -5.27 -6.62
CA TYR A 211 0.11 -5.02 -6.79
C TYR A 211 0.70 -5.95 -7.84
N HIS A 212 1.34 -5.38 -8.87
CA HIS A 212 1.89 -6.11 -10.02
C HIS A 212 0.88 -7.03 -10.72
N GLY A 213 -0.39 -6.60 -10.83
CA GLY A 213 -1.46 -7.40 -11.43
C GLY A 213 -1.93 -8.58 -10.57
N VAL A 214 -1.36 -8.76 -9.38
CA VAL A 214 -1.84 -9.71 -8.38
C VAL A 214 -2.82 -9.00 -7.47
N ARG A 215 -4.04 -9.53 -7.41
CA ARG A 215 -5.09 -9.09 -6.48
C ARG A 215 -5.06 -9.99 -5.25
N THR A 216 -4.87 -9.38 -4.09
CA THR A 216 -4.83 -10.05 -2.79
C THR A 216 -5.98 -9.51 -1.94
N PRO A 217 -6.91 -10.35 -1.46
CA PRO A 217 -7.93 -9.91 -0.53
C PRO A 217 -7.28 -9.46 0.78
N VAL A 218 -7.83 -8.41 1.39
CA VAL A 218 -7.41 -7.86 2.67
C VAL A 218 -8.54 -8.09 3.66
N VAL A 219 -8.24 -8.77 4.76
CA VAL A 219 -9.19 -9.16 5.79
C VAL A 219 -8.69 -8.80 7.18
N PHE A 220 -9.60 -8.61 8.13
CA PHE A 220 -9.32 -8.59 9.56
C PHE A 220 -9.71 -9.92 10.19
N ASP A 221 -8.89 -10.37 11.13
CA ASP A 221 -9.27 -11.44 12.05
C ASP A 221 -10.19 -10.88 13.14
N LEU A 222 -11.34 -11.51 13.38
CA LEU A 222 -12.24 -11.11 14.45
C LEU A 222 -11.57 -11.15 15.83
N ARG A 223 -10.57 -12.03 16.04
CA ARG A 223 -9.76 -12.07 17.26
C ARG A 223 -8.94 -10.79 17.46
N GLY A 224 -8.65 -10.06 16.38
CA GLY A 224 -7.92 -8.80 16.41
C GLY A 224 -8.75 -7.60 16.90
N PHE A 225 -10.07 -7.72 17.02
CA PHE A 225 -10.94 -6.65 17.51
C PHE A 225 -10.78 -6.35 19.00
N ASN A 226 -10.00 -7.16 19.73
CA ASN A 226 -9.52 -6.81 21.07
C ASN A 226 -8.52 -5.65 21.07
N ARG A 227 -8.00 -5.25 19.89
CA ARG A 227 -7.15 -4.08 19.70
C ARG A 227 -7.97 -2.93 19.14
N HIS A 228 -7.66 -1.72 19.58
CA HIS A 228 -8.31 -0.53 19.07
C HIS A 228 -7.86 -0.21 17.65
N MET A 229 -8.80 0.28 16.85
CA MET A 229 -8.58 0.74 15.48
C MET A 229 -8.93 2.21 15.37
N ALA A 230 -8.07 2.98 14.70
CA ALA A 230 -8.32 4.38 14.36
C ALA A 230 -8.51 4.53 12.85
N LEU A 231 -9.64 5.10 12.43
CA LEU A 231 -9.97 5.37 11.04
C LEU A 231 -9.78 6.86 10.73
N TRP A 232 -8.80 7.17 9.89
CA TRP A 232 -8.43 8.54 9.52
C TRP A 232 -8.89 8.88 8.10
N GLY A 233 -9.36 10.10 7.90
CA GLY A 233 -9.73 10.61 6.58
C GLY A 233 -10.52 11.91 6.66
N GLY A 234 -10.48 12.71 5.59
CA GLY A 234 -11.30 13.90 5.44
C GLY A 234 -12.79 13.58 5.25
N THR A 235 -13.62 14.62 5.21
CA THR A 235 -15.03 14.51 4.81
C THR A 235 -15.12 13.89 3.40
N MET A 236 -16.13 13.06 3.15
CA MET A 236 -16.35 12.34 1.87
C MET A 236 -15.24 11.35 1.45
N MET A 237 -14.30 10.99 2.32
CA MET A 237 -13.31 9.92 2.03
C MET A 237 -13.82 8.49 2.30
N GLY A 238 -15.13 8.31 2.48
CA GLY A 238 -15.74 6.99 2.65
C GLY A 238 -15.63 6.39 4.06
N LYS A 239 -15.32 7.19 5.10
CA LYS A 239 -15.25 6.69 6.49
C LYS A 239 -16.56 6.04 6.96
N SER A 240 -17.69 6.70 6.74
CA SER A 240 -19.00 6.15 7.08
C SER A 240 -19.30 4.89 6.27
N THR A 241 -18.97 4.89 4.98
CA THR A 241 -19.10 3.70 4.11
C THR A 241 -18.30 2.51 4.61
N PHE A 242 -17.07 2.75 5.07
CA PHE A 242 -16.24 1.72 5.68
C PHE A 242 -16.89 1.15 6.95
N LEU A 243 -17.39 2.01 7.85
CA LEU A 243 -18.08 1.58 9.06
C LEU A 243 -19.35 0.79 8.76
N TYR A 244 -20.11 1.17 7.73
CA TYR A 244 -21.28 0.41 7.29
C TYR A 244 -20.93 -1.01 6.90
N ASN A 245 -19.97 -1.16 5.97
CA ASN A 245 -19.57 -2.48 5.47
C ASN A 245 -19.00 -3.34 6.60
N LEU A 246 -18.26 -2.74 7.52
CA LEU A 246 -17.72 -3.41 8.70
C LEU A 246 -18.83 -3.95 9.60
N VAL A 247 -19.83 -3.12 9.92
CA VAL A 247 -20.96 -3.52 10.78
C VAL A 247 -21.81 -4.59 10.10
N GLU A 248 -22.08 -4.45 8.80
CA GLU A 248 -22.83 -5.42 8.01
C GLU A 248 -22.16 -6.80 8.02
N GLU A 249 -20.84 -6.85 7.82
CA GLU A 249 -20.05 -8.09 7.92
C GLU A 249 -20.06 -8.70 9.32
N ILE A 250 -20.00 -7.87 10.37
CA ILE A 250 -20.06 -8.33 11.77
C ILE A 250 -21.43 -8.93 12.07
N VAL A 251 -22.51 -8.25 11.69
CA VAL A 251 -23.90 -8.72 11.87
C VAL A 251 -24.13 -10.03 11.12
N GLY A 252 -23.64 -10.13 9.88
CA GLY A 252 -23.77 -11.33 9.06
C GLY A 252 -23.03 -12.55 9.63
N LYS A 253 -21.97 -12.34 10.41
CA LYS A 253 -21.16 -13.41 11.02
C LYS A 253 -21.61 -13.82 12.43
N ARG A 254 -22.59 -13.11 12.99
CA ARG A 254 -23.16 -13.47 14.30
C ARG A 254 -23.83 -14.85 14.22
N SER A 255 -23.46 -15.73 15.14
CA SER A 255 -24.12 -17.03 15.31
C SER A 255 -24.40 -17.29 16.79
N ALA A 256 -25.15 -18.34 17.12
CA ALA A 256 -25.36 -18.74 18.51
C ALA A 256 -24.05 -19.14 19.21
N GLU A 257 -23.09 -19.65 18.46
CA GLU A 257 -21.76 -20.07 18.95
C GLU A 257 -20.76 -18.90 19.03
N ASN A 258 -21.01 -17.81 18.30
CA ASN A 258 -20.18 -16.62 18.27
C ASN A 258 -21.02 -15.34 18.42
N PRO A 259 -21.39 -14.97 19.66
CA PRO A 259 -22.21 -13.79 19.93
C PRO A 259 -21.35 -12.53 19.79
N ILE A 260 -21.22 -12.04 18.55
CA ILE A 260 -20.60 -10.74 18.28
C ILE A 260 -21.67 -9.66 18.32
N GLY A 261 -21.35 -8.55 18.98
CA GLY A 261 -22.18 -7.35 19.05
C GLY A 261 -21.34 -6.08 18.84
N PHE A 262 -22.02 -4.95 18.69
CA PHE A 262 -21.38 -3.64 18.55
C PHE A 262 -22.29 -2.55 19.12
N THR A 263 -21.68 -1.45 19.52
CA THR A 263 -22.37 -0.22 19.93
C THR A 263 -21.90 0.91 19.03
N VAL A 264 -22.85 1.60 18.38
CA VAL A 264 -22.55 2.78 17.57
C VAL A 264 -22.97 4.03 18.34
N ILE A 265 -22.01 4.93 18.55
CA ILE A 265 -22.26 6.25 19.11
C ILE A 265 -22.09 7.25 17.99
N ASP A 266 -23.19 7.87 17.56
CA ASP A 266 -23.21 8.85 16.47
C ASP A 266 -23.87 10.16 16.93
N PRO A 267 -23.08 11.25 17.10
CA PRO A 267 -23.61 12.56 17.48
C PRO A 267 -24.59 13.16 16.48
N HIS A 268 -24.47 12.82 15.18
CA HIS A 268 -25.32 13.37 14.12
C HIS A 268 -26.56 12.52 13.85
N GLY A 269 -26.48 11.22 14.14
CA GLY A 269 -27.56 10.23 14.02
C GLY A 269 -27.72 9.61 12.63
N SER A 270 -27.12 10.18 11.58
CA SER A 270 -27.23 9.65 10.21
C SER A 270 -26.59 8.27 10.06
N LEU A 271 -25.41 8.05 10.64
CA LEU A 271 -24.72 6.76 10.62
C LEU A 271 -25.56 5.70 11.33
N ALA A 272 -26.14 6.04 12.48
CA ALA A 272 -26.95 5.12 13.26
C ALA A 272 -28.25 4.71 12.54
N VAL A 273 -28.92 5.66 11.89
CA VAL A 273 -30.13 5.38 11.07
C VAL A 273 -29.80 4.48 9.89
N ASP A 274 -28.71 4.79 9.17
CA ASP A 274 -28.27 4.00 8.02
C ASP A 274 -27.94 2.56 8.41
N ILE A 275 -27.19 2.37 9.50
CA ILE A 275 -26.88 1.03 10.02
C ILE A 275 -28.14 0.27 10.39
N ALA A 276 -29.05 0.90 11.16
CA ALA A 276 -30.30 0.26 11.57
C ALA A 276 -31.15 -0.20 10.37
N SER A 277 -31.15 0.59 9.28
CA SER A 277 -31.92 0.27 8.06
C SER A 277 -31.39 -0.95 7.29
N ARG A 278 -30.11 -1.31 7.46
CA ARG A 278 -29.45 -2.42 6.74
C ARG A 278 -29.47 -3.74 7.50
N ILE A 279 -29.75 -3.72 8.79
CA ILE A 279 -29.79 -4.96 9.58
C ILE A 279 -31.00 -5.80 9.10
N PRO A 280 -30.82 -7.11 8.86
CA PRO A 280 -31.91 -7.99 8.44
C PRO A 280 -33.09 -7.94 9.42
N LYS A 281 -34.33 -7.98 8.89
CA LYS A 281 -35.56 -7.86 9.69
C LYS A 281 -35.65 -8.93 10.78
N GLU A 282 -35.14 -10.12 10.49
CA GLU A 282 -35.11 -11.26 11.40
C GLU A 282 -34.29 -10.96 12.66
N GLN A 283 -33.34 -10.02 12.59
CA GLN A 283 -32.46 -9.63 13.70
C GLN A 283 -32.90 -8.34 14.42
N HIS A 284 -33.98 -7.68 13.97
CA HIS A 284 -34.42 -6.40 14.56
C HIS A 284 -34.73 -6.51 16.05
N HIS A 285 -35.21 -7.66 16.51
CA HIS A 285 -35.49 -7.94 17.92
C HIS A 285 -34.24 -7.90 18.82
N LEU A 286 -33.04 -7.94 18.25
CA LEU A 286 -31.76 -7.88 18.97
C LEU A 286 -31.22 -6.47 19.11
N ILE A 287 -31.80 -5.50 18.40
CA ILE A 287 -31.28 -4.14 18.32
C ILE A 287 -32.00 -3.27 19.34
N ARG A 288 -31.23 -2.49 20.11
CA ARG A 288 -31.75 -1.37 20.87
C ARG A 288 -31.30 -0.07 20.21
N TYR A 289 -32.25 0.65 19.62
CA TYR A 289 -32.00 1.98 19.07
C TYR A 289 -32.40 3.03 20.10
N VAL A 290 -31.45 3.86 20.51
CA VAL A 290 -31.67 4.92 21.51
C VAL A 290 -31.33 6.26 20.89
N ARG A 291 -32.30 7.19 20.94
CA ARG A 291 -32.09 8.58 20.57
C ARG A 291 -32.30 9.45 21.81
N PHE A 292 -31.20 9.90 22.42
CA PHE A 292 -31.24 10.67 23.66
C PHE A 292 -32.06 11.97 23.57
N LYS A 293 -32.16 12.58 22.38
CA LYS A 293 -32.98 13.79 22.16
C LYS A 293 -34.48 13.56 22.45
N ASP A 294 -34.98 12.34 22.29
CA ASP A 294 -36.40 12.04 22.46
C ASP A 294 -36.81 11.98 23.94
N GLY A 295 -35.85 11.86 24.85
CA GLY A 295 -36.10 11.85 26.30
C GLY A 295 -36.86 10.61 26.82
N THR A 296 -37.10 9.61 25.96
CA THR A 296 -37.88 8.40 26.31
C THR A 296 -37.04 7.30 26.94
N PHE A 297 -35.71 7.35 26.76
CA PHE A 297 -34.82 6.33 27.27
C PHE A 297 -34.32 6.69 28.68
N PRO A 298 -34.67 5.92 29.73
CA PRO A 298 -34.16 6.17 31.06
C PRO A 298 -32.66 5.91 31.07
N PHE A 299 -31.88 6.95 31.34
CA PHE A 299 -30.43 6.88 31.39
C PHE A 299 -29.94 7.46 32.71
N ASN A 300 -29.35 6.60 33.54
CA ASN A 300 -28.74 7.01 34.80
C ASN A 300 -27.24 6.77 34.72
N VAL A 301 -26.44 7.84 34.80
CA VAL A 301 -24.97 7.76 34.77
C VAL A 301 -24.36 7.04 35.97
N TYR A 302 -25.12 6.92 37.07
CA TYR A 302 -24.72 6.20 38.27
C TYR A 302 -25.09 4.70 38.23
N ASP A 303 -25.95 4.31 37.28
CA ASP A 303 -26.36 2.91 37.09
C ASP A 303 -25.37 2.24 36.14
N VAL A 304 -24.40 1.53 36.72
CA VAL A 304 -23.34 0.85 35.98
C VAL A 304 -23.30 -0.63 36.35
N ASP A 305 -23.06 -1.47 35.36
CA ASP A 305 -23.13 -2.93 35.44
C ASP A 305 -21.78 -3.61 35.76
N PHE A 306 -20.72 -2.84 36.00
CA PHE A 306 -19.40 -3.35 36.36
C PHE A 306 -19.16 -3.34 37.87
N ALA A 307 -18.36 -4.29 38.35
CA ALA A 307 -17.99 -4.42 39.75
C ALA A 307 -17.11 -3.24 40.21
N ALA A 308 -17.74 -2.18 40.70
CA ALA A 308 -17.11 -1.03 41.31
C ALA A 308 -17.83 -0.65 42.61
N SER A 309 -17.08 -0.11 43.58
CA SER A 309 -17.70 0.49 44.76
C SER A 309 -18.50 1.72 44.36
N GLY A 310 -19.59 2.00 45.06
CA GLY A 310 -20.39 3.23 44.87
C GLY A 310 -19.52 4.48 44.85
N ASP A 311 -18.47 4.51 45.66
CA ASP A 311 -17.52 5.61 45.72
C ASP A 311 -16.75 5.82 44.41
N LYS A 312 -16.31 4.73 43.75
CA LYS A 312 -15.64 4.81 42.44
C LYS A 312 -16.61 5.23 41.33
N ILE A 313 -17.87 4.80 41.42
CA ILE A 313 -18.91 5.20 40.46
C ILE A 313 -19.14 6.71 40.58
N ALA A 314 -19.31 7.22 41.81
CA ALA A 314 -19.48 8.64 42.06
C ALA A 314 -18.28 9.47 41.57
N GLN A 315 -17.05 9.01 41.82
CA GLN A 315 -15.84 9.65 41.31
C GLN A 315 -15.81 9.68 39.79
N ASN A 316 -16.10 8.56 39.11
CA ASN A 316 -16.12 8.50 37.65
C ASN A 316 -17.15 9.47 37.06
N VAL A 317 -18.35 9.55 37.65
CA VAL A 317 -19.37 10.49 37.21
C VAL A 317 -18.89 11.93 37.39
N ALA A 318 -18.33 12.28 38.56
CA ALA A 318 -17.77 13.60 38.81
C ALA A 318 -16.66 13.96 37.78
N ASP A 319 -15.74 13.04 37.50
CA ASP A 319 -14.66 13.24 36.53
C ASP A 319 -15.17 13.47 35.10
N VAL A 320 -16.21 12.73 34.69
CA VAL A 320 -16.84 12.90 33.38
C VAL A 320 -17.52 14.26 33.30
N CYS A 321 -18.33 14.62 34.32
CA CYS A 321 -18.99 15.92 34.39
C CYS A 321 -17.98 17.07 34.35
N LYS A 322 -16.87 16.96 35.08
CA LYS A 322 -15.77 17.93 35.08
C LYS A 322 -15.13 18.12 33.71
N ARG A 323 -14.95 17.04 32.95
CA ARG A 323 -14.39 17.11 31.59
C ARG A 323 -15.36 17.78 30.61
N VAL A 324 -16.66 17.54 30.76
CA VAL A 324 -17.70 18.10 29.88
C VAL A 324 -17.95 19.58 30.18
N TRP A 325 -18.01 19.98 31.45
CA TRP A 325 -18.34 21.34 31.89
C TRP A 325 -17.17 22.05 32.56
N LYS A 326 -15.96 21.87 32.03
CA LYS A 326 -14.73 22.43 32.59
C LYS A 326 -14.80 23.92 32.90
N ASP A 327 -15.50 24.69 32.06
CA ASP A 327 -15.60 26.15 32.19
C ASP A 327 -16.56 26.61 33.30
N PHE A 328 -17.45 25.72 33.77
CA PHE A 328 -18.44 25.99 34.83
C PHE A 328 -18.12 25.26 36.14
N TRP A 329 -16.88 24.76 36.27
CA TRP A 329 -16.48 23.88 37.35
C TRP A 329 -15.75 24.64 38.46
N GLY A 330 -16.49 24.97 39.53
CA GLY A 330 -15.94 25.62 40.72
C GLY A 330 -15.32 24.64 41.73
N PRO A 331 -14.50 25.12 42.68
CA PRO A 331 -13.86 24.28 43.70
C PRO A 331 -14.86 23.50 44.58
N ASN A 332 -16.04 24.05 44.83
CA ASN A 332 -17.09 23.38 45.61
C ASN A 332 -17.90 22.37 44.78
N VAL A 333 -17.84 22.45 43.44
CA VAL A 333 -18.61 21.57 42.54
C VAL A 333 -18.04 20.16 42.56
N ASP A 334 -16.71 20.03 42.63
CA ASP A 334 -16.02 18.73 42.81
C ASP A 334 -16.57 17.99 44.03
N ASP A 335 -16.52 18.62 45.21
CA ASP A 335 -16.94 18.01 46.47
C ASP A 335 -18.45 17.69 46.48
N ASN A 336 -19.27 18.52 45.84
CA ASN A 336 -20.71 18.29 45.76
C ASN A 336 -21.07 17.07 44.91
N PHE A 337 -20.48 16.96 43.72
CA PHE A 337 -20.71 15.82 42.84
C PHE A 337 -20.16 14.52 43.45
N LEU A 338 -19.01 14.60 44.10
CA LEU A 338 -18.39 13.45 44.74
C LEU A 338 -19.17 13.01 45.99
N ASN A 339 -19.26 13.86 47.01
CA ASN A 339 -19.87 13.49 48.30
C ASN A 339 -21.37 13.25 48.17
N GLY A 340 -22.08 14.08 47.40
CA GLY A 340 -23.51 13.86 47.13
C GLY A 340 -23.74 12.58 46.34
N GLY A 341 -22.88 12.29 45.34
CA GLY A 341 -22.94 11.04 44.58
C GLY A 341 -22.69 9.81 45.45
N ILE A 342 -21.70 9.86 46.35
CA ILE A 342 -21.42 8.77 47.30
C ILE A 342 -22.61 8.55 48.23
N ALA A 343 -23.15 9.61 48.83
CA ALA A 343 -24.28 9.52 49.75
C ALA A 343 -25.50 8.87 49.08
N LEU A 344 -25.82 9.30 47.85
CA LEU A 344 -26.92 8.73 47.09
C LEU A 344 -26.67 7.29 46.64
N GLN A 345 -25.43 6.92 46.34
CA GLN A 345 -25.07 5.52 46.04
C GLN A 345 -25.27 4.61 47.25
N ARG A 346 -24.96 5.10 48.46
CA ARG A 346 -25.14 4.33 49.70
C ARG A 346 -26.60 3.98 49.99
N ILE A 347 -27.51 4.90 49.67
CA ILE A 347 -28.95 4.70 49.89
C ILE A 347 -29.67 4.10 48.66
N GLY A 348 -28.96 3.81 47.58
CA GLY A 348 -29.53 3.22 46.36
C GLY A 348 -30.39 4.18 45.52
N GLU A 349 -30.24 5.51 45.69
CA GLU A 349 -31.02 6.54 44.99
C GLU A 349 -30.15 7.45 44.10
N ALA A 350 -28.95 7.02 43.72
CA ALA A 350 -28.01 7.80 42.91
C ALA A 350 -28.59 8.15 41.54
N SER A 351 -28.78 9.44 41.28
CA SER A 351 -29.12 9.99 39.96
C SER A 351 -28.75 11.48 39.92
N LEU A 352 -28.52 12.05 38.73
CA LEU A 352 -28.24 13.50 38.60
C LEU A 352 -29.40 14.37 39.13
N PRO A 353 -30.69 14.03 38.89
CA PRO A 353 -31.80 14.75 39.52
C PRO A 353 -31.79 14.68 41.04
N ASN A 354 -31.52 13.51 41.62
CA ASN A 354 -31.47 13.38 43.09
C ASN A 354 -30.24 14.06 43.68
N LEU A 355 -29.12 14.12 42.96
CA LEU A 355 -27.94 14.90 43.36
C LEU A 355 -28.30 16.37 43.52
N ARG A 356 -29.01 16.93 42.53
CA ARG A 356 -29.53 18.29 42.61
C ARG A 356 -30.48 18.47 43.81
N ARG A 357 -31.42 17.54 44.01
CA ARG A 357 -32.35 17.60 45.14
C ARG A 357 -31.66 17.53 46.50
N VAL A 358 -30.62 16.71 46.67
CA VAL A 358 -29.85 16.66 47.92
C VAL A 358 -29.23 18.02 48.25
N LEU A 359 -28.82 18.78 47.23
CA LEU A 359 -28.20 20.09 47.42
C LEU A 359 -29.23 21.22 47.61
N GLU A 360 -30.41 21.14 46.97
CA GLU A 360 -31.40 22.24 46.91
C GLU A 360 -32.66 22.02 47.76
N ASP A 361 -33.05 20.79 48.10
CA ASP A 361 -34.31 20.45 48.78
C ASP A 361 -34.02 19.94 50.21
N ASP A 362 -34.25 20.81 51.20
CA ASP A 362 -33.99 20.54 52.63
C ASP A 362 -34.74 19.31 53.14
N SER A 363 -35.99 19.12 52.68
CA SER A 363 -36.81 17.98 53.10
C SER A 363 -36.26 16.67 52.55
N TYR A 364 -35.84 16.67 51.28
CA TYR A 364 -35.19 15.51 50.68
C TYR A 364 -33.82 15.24 51.31
N ARG A 365 -33.00 16.28 51.53
CA ARG A 365 -31.70 16.16 52.20
C ARG A 365 -31.83 15.55 53.59
N ALA A 366 -32.77 16.03 54.41
CA ALA A 366 -33.04 15.43 55.73
C ALA A 366 -33.39 13.94 55.65
N SER A 367 -34.20 13.55 54.65
CA SER A 367 -34.54 12.14 54.42
C SER A 367 -33.33 11.27 54.04
N VAL A 368 -32.38 11.82 53.25
CA VAL A 368 -31.14 11.15 52.88
C VAL A 368 -30.23 11.00 54.11
N LEU A 369 -30.09 12.06 54.91
CA LEU A 369 -29.29 12.07 56.14
C LEU A 369 -29.78 11.04 57.17
N GLN A 370 -31.09 10.80 57.26
CA GLN A 370 -31.65 9.76 58.15
C GLN A 370 -31.31 8.34 57.72
N LYS A 371 -31.12 8.11 56.42
CA LYS A 371 -30.81 6.78 55.85
C LYS A 371 -29.33 6.41 55.93
N LEU A 372 -28.45 7.38 56.17
CA LEU A 372 -27.00 7.16 56.34
C LEU A 372 -26.67 6.65 57.74
N ASP A 373 -25.78 5.67 57.83
CA ASP A 373 -25.33 5.02 59.06
C ASP A 373 -24.28 5.87 59.81
N GLU A 374 -24.56 6.20 61.08
CA GLU A 374 -23.62 6.95 61.93
C GLU A 374 -22.46 6.10 62.44
N GLY A 375 -22.61 4.78 62.44
CA GLY A 375 -21.56 3.83 62.80
C GLY A 375 -20.43 3.78 61.78
N ASN A 376 -20.68 4.20 60.54
CA ASN A 376 -19.69 4.22 59.46
C ASN A 376 -18.96 5.59 59.41
N PRO A 377 -17.62 5.64 59.60
CA PRO A 377 -16.86 6.89 59.59
C PRO A 377 -17.02 7.73 58.32
N LEU A 378 -17.16 7.08 57.15
CA LEU A 378 -17.35 7.78 55.88
C LEU A 378 -18.74 8.42 55.81
N GLU A 379 -19.78 7.68 56.16
CA GLU A 379 -21.16 8.18 56.13
C GLU A 379 -21.38 9.29 57.15
N ARG A 380 -20.71 9.23 58.31
CA ARG A 380 -20.66 10.34 59.26
C ARG A 380 -20.04 11.61 58.66
N GLN A 381 -18.95 11.49 57.90
CA GLN A 381 -18.37 12.64 57.19
C GLN A 381 -19.32 13.18 56.11
N LEU A 382 -20.01 12.31 55.38
CA LEU A 382 -21.02 12.71 54.40
C LEU A 382 -22.18 13.46 55.07
N LYS A 383 -22.66 13.00 56.24
CA LYS A 383 -23.66 13.72 57.03
C LYS A 383 -23.19 15.12 57.40
N LEU A 384 -21.98 15.24 57.95
CA LEU A 384 -21.38 16.53 58.32
C LEU A 384 -21.13 17.46 57.12
N PHE A 385 -20.87 16.90 55.95
CA PHE A 385 -20.69 17.66 54.72
C PHE A 385 -22.03 18.22 54.23
N LEU A 386 -23.05 17.36 54.13
CA LEU A 386 -24.36 17.74 53.61
C LEU A 386 -25.14 18.65 54.57
N SER A 387 -24.97 18.51 55.88
CA SER A 387 -25.63 19.40 56.86
C SER A 387 -25.21 20.86 56.75
N LYS A 388 -24.06 21.17 56.14
CA LYS A 388 -23.63 22.56 55.89
C LYS A 388 -24.58 23.32 54.98
N TYR A 389 -25.38 22.61 54.19
CA TYR A 389 -26.37 23.19 53.29
C TYR A 389 -27.64 23.62 54.00
N ASP A 390 -27.93 23.07 55.19
CA ASP A 390 -29.10 23.47 56.00
C ASP A 390 -28.92 24.89 56.57
N ASP A 391 -27.69 25.32 56.83
CA ASP A 391 -27.36 26.63 57.41
C ASP A 391 -27.13 27.74 56.36
N LEU A 392 -27.31 27.47 55.07
CA LEU A 392 -26.99 28.44 54.00
C LEU A 392 -28.01 29.58 53.88
N ASP A 393 -29.28 29.32 54.17
CA ASP A 393 -30.35 30.33 54.12
C ASP A 393 -30.18 31.42 55.20
N ASP A 394 -29.52 31.08 56.32
CA ASP A 394 -29.19 32.02 57.38
C ASP A 394 -27.92 32.83 57.06
N ARG A 395 -26.96 32.25 56.34
CA ARG A 395 -25.72 32.93 55.92
C ARG A 395 -25.88 33.92 54.78
N ILE A 396 -26.89 33.75 53.92
CA ILE A 396 -27.20 34.70 52.83
C ILE A 396 -27.98 35.92 53.36
N LYS A 397 -28.57 35.82 54.56
CA LYS A 397 -29.36 36.89 55.19
C LYS A 397 -28.56 37.79 56.14
N GLU A 398 -27.31 37.48 56.44
CA GLU A 398 -26.42 38.40 57.17
C GLU A 398 -25.58 39.23 56.17
N PRO A 399 -25.68 40.58 56.19
CA PRO A 399 -24.98 41.47 55.26
C PRO A 399 -23.47 41.51 55.44
#